data_AF-A0A7W1V1R9-F1
#
_entry.id   AF-A0A7W1V1R9-F1
#
_cell.length_a   1.000
_cell.length_b   1.000
_cell.length_c   1.000
_cell.angle_alpha   90.00
_cell.angle_beta   90.00
_cell.angle_gamma   90.00
#
_symmetry.space_group_name_H-M   'P 1'
#
loop_
_entity.id
_entity.type
_entity.pdbx_description
1 polymer ?
#
loop_
_entity_poly.entity_id
_entity_poly.type
_entity_poly.pdbx_seq_one_letter_code
_entity_poly.pdbx_strand_id
1 'polypeptide(L)'
;MKNNFKCELIPTSSVGPFKLGTKISKYEKFDLDYFPPDESTGWATYKMRDPELEIYTEEEIIISIACREVCNYKGQNLIGLPFKELMRLINERPEDKDEIIMEDGELQIVYEFYNFGLEVWTKCNIIVTVFCSRMIED
;
A
#
# COMPACT_ATOMS: atom_id res chain seq x y z
N MET A 1 -18.06 13.40 15.30
CA MET A 1 -16.62 13.76 15.21
C MET A 1 -16.02 12.79 14.20
N LYS A 2 -15.57 13.26 13.03
CA LYS A 2 -14.83 12.40 12.10
C LYS A 2 -13.54 12.00 12.79
N ASN A 3 -13.29 10.71 12.93
CA ASN A 3 -12.03 10.21 13.46
C ASN A 3 -10.91 10.76 12.57
N ASN A 4 -9.91 11.44 13.14
CA ASN A 4 -8.72 11.90 12.41
C ASN A 4 -7.83 10.70 12.06
N PHE A 5 -8.32 9.78 11.23
CA PHE A 5 -7.51 8.69 10.72
C PHE A 5 -6.39 9.31 9.87
N LYS A 6 -5.15 9.17 10.32
CA LYS A 6 -3.98 9.59 9.57
C LYS A 6 -3.40 8.34 8.92
N CYS A 7 -3.53 8.25 7.61
CA CYS A 7 -2.86 7.24 6.82
C CYS A 7 -1.37 7.58 6.69
N GLU A 8 -0.62 7.54 7.80
CA GLU A 8 0.83 7.80 7.79
C GLU A 8 1.58 6.53 7.42
N LEU A 9 2.38 6.60 6.36
CA LEU A 9 3.26 5.54 5.91
C LEU A 9 4.57 5.57 6.72
N ILE A 10 4.86 4.45 7.37
CA ILE A 10 6.18 4.13 7.89
C ILE A 10 6.67 2.93 7.09
N PRO A 11 7.57 3.13 6.09
CA PRO A 11 8.04 2.06 5.21
C PRO A 11 8.47 0.83 5.99
N THR A 12 8.16 -0.36 5.46
CA THR A 12 8.47 -1.68 6.07
C THR A 12 7.81 -1.98 7.41
N SER A 13 7.03 -1.05 7.97
CA SER A 13 6.50 -1.14 9.33
C SER A 13 4.97 -1.05 9.41
N SER A 14 4.37 0.02 8.88
CA SER A 14 2.94 0.29 9.09
C SER A 14 2.36 1.34 8.16
N VAL A 15 1.04 1.30 8.01
CA VAL A 15 0.23 2.37 7.44
C VAL A 15 -0.87 2.75 8.43
N GLY A 16 -0.83 3.98 8.93
CA GLY A 16 -1.71 4.44 10.00
C GLY A 16 -1.63 3.52 11.23
N PRO A 17 -2.74 2.94 11.71
CA PRO A 17 -2.72 2.02 12.84
C PRO A 17 -2.28 0.59 12.47
N PHE A 18 -2.36 0.21 11.19
CA PHE A 18 -2.14 -1.16 10.74
C PHE A 18 -0.64 -1.46 10.65
N LYS A 19 -0.18 -2.40 11.47
CA LYS A 19 1.23 -2.76 11.58
C LYS A 19 1.49 -4.09 10.89
N LEU A 20 2.48 -4.08 10.01
CA LEU A 20 2.96 -5.28 9.34
C LEU A 20 3.51 -6.29 10.36
N GLY A 21 3.33 -7.57 10.07
CA GLY A 21 3.74 -8.67 10.95
C GLY A 21 2.86 -8.87 12.17
N THR A 22 1.68 -8.26 12.21
CA THR A 22 0.73 -8.43 13.33
C THR A 22 -0.56 -9.07 12.87
N LYS A 23 -1.25 -9.75 13.79
CA LYS A 23 -2.56 -10.35 13.52
C LYS A 23 -3.61 -9.29 13.21
N ILE A 24 -4.40 -9.52 12.17
CA ILE A 24 -5.50 -8.63 11.77
C ILE A 24 -6.58 -8.48 12.86
N SER A 25 -6.78 -9.50 13.70
CA SER A 25 -7.71 -9.45 14.84
C SER A 25 -7.43 -8.33 15.85
N LYS A 26 -6.21 -7.77 15.88
CA LYS A 26 -5.91 -6.56 16.69
C LYS A 26 -6.70 -5.32 16.23
N TYR A 27 -7.28 -5.37 15.04
CA TYR A 27 -7.91 -4.26 14.35
C TYR A 27 -9.42 -4.45 14.15
N GLU A 28 -10.05 -5.38 14.88
CA GLU A 28 -11.51 -5.64 14.86
C GLU A 28 -12.38 -4.41 15.16
N LYS A 29 -11.80 -3.36 15.78
CA LYS A 29 -12.50 -2.09 16.02
C LYS A 29 -12.71 -1.25 14.75
N PHE A 30 -12.04 -1.58 13.65
CA PHE A 30 -12.19 -0.92 12.36
C PHE A 30 -13.26 -1.65 11.56
N ASP A 31 -14.03 -0.88 10.78
CA ASP A 31 -15.01 -1.43 9.85
C ASP A 31 -14.28 -1.93 8.60
N LEU A 32 -14.07 -3.25 8.53
CA LEU A 32 -13.28 -3.92 7.51
C LEU A 32 -14.14 -4.97 6.79
N ASP A 33 -14.27 -4.83 5.49
CA ASP A 33 -14.89 -5.85 4.64
C ASP A 33 -13.87 -6.99 4.40
N TYR A 34 -14.22 -8.20 4.81
CA TYR A 34 -13.38 -9.38 4.61
C TYR A 34 -13.62 -10.03 3.25
N PHE A 35 -12.53 -10.35 2.56
CA PHE A 35 -12.50 -11.14 1.34
C PHE A 35 -11.58 -12.34 1.57
N PRO A 36 -12.05 -13.56 1.23
CA PRO A 36 -11.28 -14.78 1.45
C PRO A 36 -9.99 -14.82 0.61
N PRO A 37 -9.04 -15.70 0.97
CA PRO A 37 -7.83 -15.93 0.20
C PRO A 37 -8.07 -16.13 -1.29
N ASP A 38 -7.30 -15.44 -2.14
CA ASP A 38 -7.30 -15.71 -3.57
C ASP A 38 -6.44 -16.95 -3.92
N GLU A 39 -6.74 -17.60 -5.03
CA GLU A 39 -6.07 -18.84 -5.45
C GLU A 39 -4.62 -18.63 -5.91
N SER A 40 -4.24 -17.40 -6.29
CA SER A 40 -2.92 -17.08 -6.83
C SER A 40 -1.91 -16.84 -5.73
N THR A 41 -2.28 -16.11 -4.69
CA THR A 41 -1.39 -15.70 -3.60
C THR A 41 -1.65 -16.45 -2.29
N GLY A 42 -2.87 -16.95 -2.10
CA GLY A 42 -3.33 -17.48 -0.81
C GLY A 42 -3.60 -16.38 0.24
N TRP A 43 -3.59 -15.10 -0.13
CA TRP A 43 -3.76 -13.99 0.80
C TRP A 43 -5.21 -13.56 0.92
N ALA A 44 -5.69 -13.46 2.15
CA ALA A 44 -6.97 -12.80 2.41
C ALA A 44 -6.82 -11.28 2.36
N THR A 45 -7.89 -10.59 2.00
CA THR A 45 -7.92 -9.12 1.93
C THR A 45 -8.96 -8.55 2.88
N TYR A 46 -8.59 -7.51 3.63
CA TYR A 46 -9.50 -6.72 4.44
C TYR A 46 -9.54 -5.30 3.89
N LYS A 47 -10.72 -4.82 3.47
CA LYS A 47 -10.88 -3.49 2.88
C LYS A 47 -11.50 -2.51 3.86
N MET A 48 -10.86 -1.36 4.00
CA MET A 48 -11.39 -0.20 4.71
C MET A 48 -11.81 0.86 3.68
N ARG A 49 -12.98 1.48 3.84
CA ARG A 49 -13.54 2.39 2.81
C ARG A 49 -13.26 3.88 3.01
N ASP A 50 -12.87 4.32 4.21
CA ASP A 50 -12.59 5.73 4.52
C ASP A 50 -11.45 5.85 5.55
N PRO A 51 -10.20 6.13 5.09
CA PRO A 51 -9.76 6.17 3.69
C PRO A 51 -9.75 4.78 3.04
N GLU A 52 -9.74 4.73 1.70
CA GLU A 52 -9.62 3.48 0.94
C GLU A 52 -8.26 2.79 1.15
N LEU A 53 -8.27 1.70 1.92
CA LEU A 53 -7.13 0.81 2.17
C LEU A 53 -7.48 -0.65 1.89
N GLU A 54 -6.52 -1.40 1.37
CA GLU A 54 -6.59 -2.86 1.27
C GLU A 54 -5.47 -3.46 2.10
N ILE A 55 -5.81 -4.33 3.04
CA ILE A 55 -4.88 -4.95 3.98
C ILE A 55 -4.79 -6.44 3.63
N TYR A 56 -3.62 -6.87 3.16
CA TYR A 56 -3.37 -8.24 2.76
C TYR A 56 -2.79 -9.03 3.91
N THR A 57 -3.31 -10.24 4.09
CA THR A 57 -2.90 -11.12 5.18
C THR A 57 -2.61 -12.53 4.70
N GLU A 58 -1.54 -13.11 5.21
CA GLU A 58 -1.21 -14.52 5.11
C GLU A 58 -1.31 -15.14 6.51
N GLU A 59 -2.07 -16.23 6.67
CA GLU A 59 -2.32 -16.84 7.99
C GLU A 59 -2.76 -15.84 9.09
N GLU A 60 -3.66 -14.90 8.74
CA GLU A 60 -4.12 -13.78 9.58
C GLU A 60 -3.07 -12.70 9.91
N ILE A 61 -1.84 -12.81 9.43
CA ILE A 61 -0.76 -11.86 9.65
C ILE A 61 -0.75 -10.83 8.52
N ILE A 62 -0.76 -9.54 8.87
CA ILE A 62 -0.65 -8.45 7.89
C ILE A 62 0.74 -8.50 7.25
N ILE A 63 0.77 -8.65 5.93
CA ILE A 63 2.02 -8.74 5.15
C ILE A 63 2.20 -7.56 4.20
N SER A 64 1.10 -6.97 3.72
CA SER A 64 1.11 -5.78 2.87
C SER A 64 -0.13 -4.93 3.08
N ILE A 65 -0.01 -3.63 2.82
CA ILE A 65 -1.11 -2.66 2.89
C ILE A 65 -1.04 -1.76 1.67
N ALA A 66 -2.11 -1.72 0.87
CA ALA A 66 -2.26 -0.80 -0.25
C ALA A 66 -3.07 0.45 0.15
N CYS A 67 -2.57 1.61 -0.27
CA CYS A 67 -3.23 2.90 -0.15
C CYS A 67 -3.68 3.38 -1.53
N ARG A 68 -4.98 3.67 -1.71
CA ARG A 68 -5.53 4.14 -3.00
C ARG A 68 -6.03 5.58 -3.00
N GLU A 69 -6.38 6.12 -1.82
CA GLU A 69 -6.90 7.49 -1.70
C GLU A 69 -5.93 8.45 -0.97
N VAL A 70 -5.37 8.00 0.16
CA VAL A 70 -4.46 8.79 1.00
C VAL A 70 -3.31 7.91 1.48
N CYS A 71 -2.09 8.39 1.33
CA CYS A 71 -0.86 7.78 1.84
C CYS A 71 0.13 8.89 2.20
N ASN A 72 0.20 9.28 3.48
CA ASN A 72 1.04 10.39 3.92
C ASN A 72 2.46 9.90 4.22
N TYR A 73 3.45 10.51 3.61
CA TYR A 73 4.86 10.26 3.90
C TYR A 73 5.60 11.60 4.00
N LYS A 74 6.33 11.81 5.10
CA LYS A 74 7.06 13.06 5.37
C LYS A 74 6.19 14.32 5.20
N GLY A 75 4.93 14.23 5.63
CA GLY A 75 3.97 15.34 5.59
C GLY A 75 3.34 15.63 4.22
N GLN A 76 3.50 14.75 3.23
CA GLN A 76 2.84 14.86 1.93
C GLN A 76 1.99 13.64 1.64
N ASN A 77 0.78 13.82 1.10
CA ASN A 77 0.02 12.72 0.54
C ASN A 77 0.67 12.30 -0.78
N LEU A 78 1.14 11.07 -0.88
CA LEU A 78 1.77 10.51 -2.07
C LEU A 78 0.76 10.27 -3.20
N ILE A 79 -0.49 9.94 -2.87
CA ILE A 79 -1.54 9.72 -3.87
C ILE A 79 -1.82 11.03 -4.61
N GLY A 80 -1.78 10.98 -5.94
CA GLY A 80 -1.94 12.15 -6.80
C GLY A 80 -0.64 12.95 -7.03
N LEU A 81 0.47 12.61 -6.38
CA LEU A 81 1.75 13.25 -6.69
C LEU A 81 2.37 12.71 -7.97
N PRO A 82 3.13 13.54 -8.70
CA PRO A 82 4.03 13.05 -9.74
C PRO A 82 5.06 12.08 -9.14
N PHE A 83 5.30 10.95 -9.81
CA PHE A 83 6.27 9.94 -9.38
C PHE A 83 7.66 10.50 -9.08
N LYS A 84 8.09 11.52 -9.85
CA LYS A 84 9.38 12.21 -9.62
C LYS A 84 9.48 12.89 -8.25
N GLU A 85 8.37 13.30 -7.64
CA GLU A 85 8.38 13.92 -6.31
C GLU A 85 8.59 12.84 -5.24
N LEU A 86 8.03 11.64 -5.41
CA LEU A 86 8.35 10.51 -4.54
C LEU A 86 9.86 10.22 -4.57
N MET A 87 10.47 10.11 -5.75
CA MET A 87 11.92 9.86 -5.87
C MET A 87 12.75 10.90 -5.11
N ARG A 88 12.33 12.17 -5.08
CA ARG A 88 12.98 13.22 -4.28
C ARG A 88 12.78 13.03 -2.78
N LEU A 89 11.60 12.59 -2.36
CA LEU A 89 11.26 12.38 -0.94
C LEU A 89 11.98 11.18 -0.33
N ILE A 90 12.09 10.07 -1.07
CA ILE A 90 12.79 8.86 -0.63
C ILE A 90 14.30 8.94 -0.88
N ASN A 91 14.73 9.78 -1.84
CA ASN A 91 16.11 9.93 -2.26
C ASN A 91 16.74 8.61 -2.76
N GLU A 92 15.93 7.81 -3.45
CA GLU A 92 16.31 6.51 -4.01
C GLU A 92 15.66 6.32 -5.39
N ARG A 93 16.16 5.34 -6.13
CA ARG A 93 15.59 4.91 -7.42
C ARG A 93 14.90 3.55 -7.24
N PRO A 94 13.83 3.28 -8.00
CA PRO A 94 13.25 1.95 -7.99
C PRO A 94 14.27 0.94 -8.53
N GLU A 95 14.34 -0.22 -7.89
CA GLU A 95 15.19 -1.33 -8.31
C GLU A 95 14.60 -2.06 -9.53
N ASP A 96 13.27 -2.08 -9.65
CA ASP A 96 12.57 -2.71 -10.77
C ASP A 96 11.39 -1.88 -11.27
N LYS A 97 10.92 -2.20 -12.49
CA LYS A 97 9.71 -1.62 -13.05
C LYS A 97 9.01 -2.58 -14.01
N ASP A 98 7.69 -2.56 -13.97
CA ASP A 98 6.84 -3.30 -14.90
C ASP A 98 5.70 -2.44 -15.46
N GLU A 99 5.18 -2.86 -16.61
CA GLU A 99 4.03 -2.25 -17.27
C GLU A 99 2.84 -3.20 -17.19
N ILE A 100 1.72 -2.72 -16.63
CA ILE A 100 0.49 -3.48 -16.48
C ILE A 100 -0.63 -2.77 -17.26
N ILE A 101 -1.31 -3.53 -18.13
CA ILE A 101 -2.54 -3.08 -18.76
C ILE A 101 -3.70 -3.59 -17.91
N MET A 102 -4.42 -2.66 -17.27
CA MET A 102 -5.61 -2.93 -16.48
C MET A 102 -6.74 -3.47 -17.37
N GLU A 103 -7.75 -4.10 -16.77
CA GLU A 103 -8.87 -4.70 -17.53
C GLU A 103 -9.64 -3.70 -18.41
N ASP A 104 -9.66 -2.42 -18.04
CA ASP A 104 -10.27 -1.33 -18.80
C ASP A 104 -9.37 -0.76 -19.92
N GLY A 105 -8.18 -1.33 -20.11
CA GLY A 105 -7.18 -0.92 -21.09
C GLY A 105 -6.25 0.20 -20.61
N GLU A 106 -6.35 0.62 -19.35
CA GLU A 106 -5.46 1.61 -18.78
C GLU A 106 -4.05 1.04 -18.57
N LEU A 107 -3.03 1.76 -19.07
CA LEU A 107 -1.63 1.43 -18.77
C LEU A 107 -1.22 2.04 -17.42
N GLN A 108 -0.76 1.20 -16.51
CA GLN A 108 -0.08 1.59 -15.29
C GLN A 108 1.36 1.09 -15.28
N ILE A 109 2.25 1.88 -14.68
CA ILE A 109 3.65 1.49 -14.44
C ILE A 109 3.79 1.20 -12.96
N VAL A 110 4.31 0.02 -12.65
CA VAL A 110 4.64 -0.44 -11.29
C VAL A 110 6.12 -0.23 -11.07
N TYR A 111 6.48 0.36 -9.93
CA TYR A 111 7.86 0.59 -9.52
C TYR A 111 8.12 -0.09 -8.19
N GLU A 112 9.14 -0.94 -8.16
CA GLU A 112 9.55 -1.65 -6.97
C GLU A 112 10.66 -0.90 -6.24
N PHE A 113 10.46 -0.69 -4.93
CA PHE A 113 11.44 -0.15 -4.00
C PHE A 113 11.74 -1.18 -2.92
N TYR A 114 12.46 -2.26 -3.27
CA TYR A 114 12.67 -3.42 -2.40
C TYR A 114 13.27 -3.04 -1.05
N ASN A 115 14.28 -2.16 -1.04
CA ASN A 115 14.93 -1.69 0.18
C ASN A 115 14.04 -0.80 1.08
N PHE A 116 12.93 -0.30 0.54
CA PHE A 116 11.94 0.47 1.28
C PHE A 116 10.65 -0.33 1.55
N GLY A 117 10.54 -1.55 1.03
CA GLY A 117 9.31 -2.35 1.08
C GLY A 117 8.12 -1.61 0.48
N LEU A 118 8.32 -0.89 -0.63
CA LEU A 118 7.25 -0.19 -1.34
C LEU A 118 7.13 -0.70 -2.76
N GLU A 119 5.89 -0.84 -3.21
CA GLU A 119 5.53 -1.02 -4.61
C GLU A 119 4.59 0.14 -4.98
N VAL A 120 4.91 0.88 -6.05
CA VAL A 120 4.24 2.15 -6.38
C VAL A 120 3.69 2.11 -7.78
N TRP A 121 2.38 2.24 -7.90
CA TRP A 121 1.68 2.19 -9.17
C TRP A 121 1.39 3.61 -9.63
N THR A 122 1.63 3.84 -10.92
CA THR A 122 1.42 5.15 -11.53
C THR A 122 0.60 5.07 -12.80
N LYS A 123 -0.28 6.05 -12.98
CA LYS A 123 -1.01 6.31 -14.21
C LYS A 123 -0.56 7.66 -14.76
N CYS A 124 -0.09 7.71 -16.00
CA CYS A 124 0.43 8.94 -16.61
C CYS A 124 1.48 9.67 -15.72
N ASN A 125 2.36 8.91 -15.06
CA ASN A 125 3.36 9.40 -14.08
C ASN A 125 2.78 10.01 -12.78
N ILE A 126 1.50 9.81 -12.50
CA ILE A 126 0.84 10.20 -11.25
C ILE A 126 0.64 8.96 -10.39
N ILE A 127 1.01 9.01 -9.12
CA ILE A 127 0.86 7.91 -8.18
C ILE A 127 -0.62 7.67 -7.90
N VAL A 128 -1.08 6.44 -8.12
CA VAL A 128 -2.46 6.01 -7.90
C VAL A 128 -2.59 4.93 -6.83
N THR A 129 -1.54 4.13 -6.60
CA THR A 129 -1.50 3.17 -5.48
C THR A 129 -0.10 3.15 -4.88
N VAL A 130 -0.03 3.04 -3.55
CA VAL A 130 1.22 2.76 -2.82
C VAL A 130 0.99 1.55 -1.93
N PHE A 131 1.75 0.49 -2.16
CA PHE A 131 1.84 -0.66 -1.28
C PHE A 131 2.98 -0.45 -0.28
N CYS A 132 2.75 -0.91 0.95
CA CYS A 132 3.77 -1.03 1.98
C CYS A 132 3.80 -2.49 2.44
N SER A 133 4.91 -3.15 2.18
CA SER A 133 5.15 -4.57 2.50
C SER A 133 6.30 -4.69 3.50
N ARG A 134 6.39 -5.85 4.17
CA ARG A 134 7.57 -6.13 5.01
C ARG A 134 8.80 -6.24 4.12
N MET A 135 9.97 -5.89 4.67
CA MET A 135 11.20 -6.37 4.06
C MET A 135 11.20 -7.89 4.15
N ILE A 136 11.34 -8.54 3.00
CA ILE A 136 11.67 -9.96 2.94
C ILE A 136 13.18 -10.00 3.19
N GLU A 137 13.57 -10.47 4.37
CA GLU A 137 14.96 -10.85 4.61
C GLU A 137 15.13 -12.25 4.00
N ASP A 138 15.98 -12.35 2.96
CA ASP A 138 16.44 -13.62 2.40
C ASP A 138 17.27 -14.44 3.40
#